data_AF-A0A951KF06-F1
#
_entry.id   AF-A0A951KF06-F1
#
_cell.length_a   1.000
_cell.length_b   1.000
_cell.length_c   1.000
_cell.angle_alpha   90.00
_cell.angle_beta   90.00
_cell.angle_gamma   90.00
#
_symmetry.space_group_name_H-M   'P 1'
#
loop_
_entity.id
_entity.type
_entity.pdbx_description
1 polymer ?
#
loop_
_entity_poly.entity_id
_entity_poly.type
_entity_poly.pdbx_seq_one_letter_code
_entity_poly.pdbx_strand_id
1 'polypeptide(L)'
;NGRKKVDGAVRDEYSSLGYWEAKDEKDALEIEIKKKIALDYPVTNTIFEDTQHAILWQNARQIGKFDLRETAQVGELLDRFFGFSESDREGFESAVRAFIERVPELARALKRKIDDESGNAKFKAAFGSFFAVCQTALNPAIKESTVKEMLIQHLLTERLFKTVFQDEKWFAGNIIAGEIEGVIAALTSAKWNRADFLKSLDPFFKPIEDRARTLPDYREKQAFLNTLYERFFQGYSTEIADTMGIVYTPQPLVDWMCASVERVLQDEFGVSLATPDVKILDPCTGTGNFIVNLMRRIPKDFLPHKYRHDLFANELMLLPYYVASGNIEHEYFDIYGEHAAFEGLCFQDTLDLRQSAQMGMFAERNTERIARQKAADLMVIIGNPPYNVGQKNENDNNKNRNYKGIKNEPGVDDLIKNTYAKASRATLQNKLYGAYVRFFKWAEARLGERDGVICFVSNNSFVDQHAFDGMRATLGARFNHIWHLDLHGNVRKNPKLSGTTHNVFGIQVGVGVTILVRNSKSSERFIKYHRVPEFARNTEKLDWLAEVKDVSGVEWQTLAPNAKNAWLTEGLEVDFDEFVPMGSKEAKAGFSADSKTGSGQVTQAA
;
A
#
# COMPACT_ATOMS: atom_id res chain seq x y z
N ASN A 1 -29.73 -24.22 5.27
CA ASN A 1 -28.78 -23.33 5.98
C ASN A 1 -28.99 -21.89 5.52
N GLY A 2 -29.96 -21.21 6.13
CA GLY A 2 -30.32 -19.83 5.82
C GLY A 2 -29.22 -18.88 6.28
N ARG A 3 -28.46 -18.33 5.33
CA ARG A 3 -27.45 -17.32 5.60
C ARG A 3 -28.12 -16.02 6.05
N LYS A 4 -27.54 -15.37 7.06
CA LYS A 4 -27.78 -13.97 7.47
C LYS A 4 -27.50 -13.04 6.27
N LYS A 5 -28.48 -12.83 5.39
CA LYS A 5 -28.34 -11.91 4.25
C LYS A 5 -29.22 -10.68 4.50
N VAL A 6 -28.57 -9.53 4.60
CA VAL A 6 -29.21 -8.21 4.64
C VAL A 6 -29.51 -7.76 3.22
N ASP A 7 -30.63 -7.08 2.99
CA ASP A 7 -31.00 -6.60 1.65
C ASP A 7 -30.16 -5.38 1.24
N GLY A 8 -29.87 -4.48 2.19
CA GLY A 8 -28.95 -3.36 2.01
C GLY A 8 -28.24 -2.99 3.31
N ALA A 9 -27.02 -2.47 3.19
CA ALA A 9 -26.26 -1.90 4.31
C ALA A 9 -25.69 -0.55 3.89
N VAL A 10 -25.96 0.48 4.67
CA VAL A 10 -25.33 1.78 4.57
C VAL A 10 -24.03 1.71 5.37
N ARG A 11 -22.90 2.12 4.77
CA ARG A 11 -21.57 1.97 5.37
C ARG A 11 -20.81 3.30 5.37
N ASP A 12 -20.02 3.53 6.42
CA ASP A 12 -18.94 4.50 6.43
C ASP A 12 -17.59 3.80 6.23
N GLU A 13 -16.48 4.52 6.41
CA GLU A 13 -15.12 3.99 6.28
C GLU A 13 -14.78 2.91 7.34
N TYR A 14 -15.53 2.83 8.44
CA TYR A 14 -15.20 1.99 9.60
C TYR A 14 -16.16 0.79 9.75
N SER A 15 -17.40 0.92 9.29
CA SER A 15 -18.47 -0.05 9.60
C SER A 15 -19.79 0.23 8.86
N SER A 16 -20.78 -0.66 9.07
CA SER A 16 -22.16 -0.39 8.65
C SER A 16 -22.83 0.65 9.59
N LEU A 17 -23.23 1.80 9.02
CA LEU A 17 -24.01 2.86 9.66
C LEU A 17 -25.45 2.42 9.99
N GLY A 18 -25.98 1.50 9.19
CA GLY A 18 -27.29 0.91 9.40
C GLY A 18 -27.68 -0.03 8.27
N TYR A 19 -28.79 -0.72 8.45
CA TYR A 19 -29.30 -1.73 7.53
C TYR A 19 -30.62 -1.28 6.92
N TRP A 20 -30.85 -1.70 5.68
CA TRP A 20 -32.08 -1.46 4.96
C TRP A 20 -32.67 -2.80 4.54
N GLU A 21 -33.93 -3.02 4.87
CA GLU A 21 -34.69 -4.23 4.55
C GLU A 21 -35.97 -3.84 3.82
N ALA A 22 -36.09 -4.25 2.57
CA ALA A 22 -37.23 -3.93 1.71
C ALA A 22 -38.20 -5.11 1.64
N LYS A 23 -39.51 -4.84 1.63
CA LYS A 23 -40.59 -5.83 1.56
C LYS A 23 -41.60 -5.42 0.50
N ASP A 24 -42.42 -6.37 0.05
CA ASP A 24 -43.44 -6.08 -0.94
C ASP A 24 -44.63 -5.35 -0.29
N GLU A 25 -45.35 -4.51 -1.06
CA GLU A 25 -46.49 -3.71 -0.57
C GLU A 25 -47.62 -4.50 0.10
N LYS A 26 -47.65 -5.82 -0.11
CA LYS A 26 -48.67 -6.72 0.45
C LYS A 26 -48.25 -7.35 1.79
N ASP A 27 -47.00 -7.16 2.19
CA ASP A 27 -46.47 -7.75 3.41
C ASP A 27 -46.91 -6.97 4.65
N ALA A 28 -47.28 -7.70 5.70
CA ALA A 28 -47.51 -7.08 7.00
C ALA A 28 -46.15 -6.83 7.67
N LEU A 29 -45.61 -5.61 7.53
CA LEU A 29 -44.25 -5.26 7.95
C LEU A 29 -43.92 -5.70 9.38
N GLU A 30 -44.85 -5.57 10.33
CA GLU A 30 -44.64 -6.00 11.72
C GLU A 30 -44.46 -7.50 11.90
N ILE A 31 -45.11 -8.32 11.06
CA ILE A 31 -44.97 -9.78 11.11
C ILE A 31 -43.60 -10.17 10.57
N GLU A 32 -43.17 -9.53 9.48
CA GLU A 32 -41.86 -9.78 8.87
C GLU A 32 -40.70 -9.33 9.75
N ILE A 33 -40.83 -8.17 10.40
CA ILE A 33 -39.86 -7.70 11.41
C ILE A 33 -39.69 -8.74 12.52
N LYS A 34 -40.80 -9.26 13.08
CA LYS A 34 -40.75 -10.28 14.15
C LYS A 34 -40.06 -11.56 13.68
N LYS A 35 -40.35 -12.02 12.46
CA LYS A 35 -39.68 -13.20 11.86
C LYS A 35 -38.18 -12.97 11.71
N LYS A 36 -37.78 -11.77 11.24
CA LYS A 36 -36.37 -11.40 11.06
C LYS A 36 -35.64 -11.29 12.39
N ILE A 37 -36.22 -10.64 13.39
CA ILE A 37 -35.65 -10.57 14.75
C ILE A 37 -35.49 -11.98 15.34
N ALA A 38 -36.46 -12.88 15.16
CA ALA A 38 -36.36 -14.27 15.60
C ALA A 38 -35.24 -15.07 14.89
N LEU A 39 -34.78 -14.58 13.73
CA LEU A 39 -33.63 -15.10 12.99
C LEU A 39 -32.34 -14.31 13.24
N ASP A 40 -32.28 -13.54 14.33
CA ASP A 40 -31.10 -12.77 14.75
C ASP A 40 -30.67 -11.71 13.72
N TYR A 41 -31.66 -11.10 13.04
CA TYR A 41 -31.43 -9.99 12.11
C TYR A 41 -31.01 -8.72 12.88
N PRO A 42 -30.02 -7.95 12.40
CA PRO A 42 -29.55 -6.76 13.12
C PRO A 42 -30.65 -5.71 13.21
N VAL A 43 -30.83 -5.14 14.40
CA VAL A 43 -31.80 -4.06 14.71
C VAL A 43 -31.14 -2.91 15.49
N THR A 44 -29.85 -2.71 15.24
CA THR A 44 -29.02 -1.68 15.88
C THR A 44 -29.31 -0.28 15.31
N ASN A 45 -29.41 -0.17 13.99
CA ASN A 45 -29.96 0.96 13.24
C ASN A 45 -30.50 0.41 11.91
N THR A 46 -31.80 0.20 11.80
CA THR A 46 -32.39 -0.56 10.69
C THR A 46 -33.71 0.03 10.23
N ILE A 47 -33.84 0.24 8.92
CA ILE A 47 -35.09 0.60 8.26
C ILE A 47 -35.69 -0.67 7.67
N PHE A 48 -36.92 -0.97 8.06
CA PHE A 48 -37.78 -1.93 7.37
C PHE A 48 -38.82 -1.13 6.58
N GLU A 49 -39.07 -1.45 5.32
CA GLU A 49 -40.06 -0.72 4.51
C GLU A 49 -40.82 -1.62 3.51
N ASP A 50 -42.05 -1.19 3.16
CA ASP A 50 -42.95 -1.86 2.21
C ASP A 50 -43.34 -0.96 1.02
N THR A 51 -42.46 -0.03 0.63
CA THR A 51 -42.65 1.04 -0.38
C THR A 51 -43.67 2.12 0.01
N GLN A 52 -44.60 1.85 0.94
CA GLN A 52 -45.57 2.84 1.44
C GLN A 52 -45.24 3.34 2.84
N HIS A 53 -44.74 2.47 3.71
CA HIS A 53 -44.41 2.77 5.08
C HIS A 53 -43.03 2.24 5.43
N ALA A 54 -42.37 2.92 6.36
CA ALA A 54 -41.12 2.48 6.95
C ALA A 54 -41.23 2.40 8.47
N ILE A 55 -40.53 1.44 9.07
CA ILE A 55 -40.35 1.33 10.51
C ILE A 55 -38.87 1.38 10.83
N LEU A 56 -38.47 2.38 11.62
CA LEU A 56 -37.09 2.55 12.09
C LEU A 56 -36.91 1.81 13.42
N TRP A 57 -35.89 0.96 13.48
CA TRP A 57 -35.40 0.31 14.68
C TRP A 57 -34.01 0.81 15.04
N GLN A 58 -33.82 1.22 16.29
CA GLN A 58 -32.51 1.61 16.84
C GLN A 58 -32.32 1.01 18.23
N ASN A 59 -31.14 0.47 18.52
CA ASN A 59 -30.84 -0.20 19.80
C ASN A 59 -31.90 -1.24 20.22
N ALA A 60 -32.34 -2.07 19.27
CA ALA A 60 -33.39 -3.09 19.47
C ALA A 60 -34.73 -2.51 19.98
N ARG A 61 -35.01 -1.24 19.69
CA ARG A 61 -36.29 -0.58 19.95
C ARG A 61 -36.84 0.02 18.67
N GLN A 62 -38.15 -0.10 18.49
CA GLN A 62 -38.85 0.64 17.44
C GLN A 62 -38.91 2.12 17.82
N ILE A 63 -38.36 2.97 16.95
CA ILE A 63 -38.29 4.42 17.15
C ILE A 63 -39.52 5.10 16.58
N GLY A 64 -39.99 4.67 15.40
CA GLY A 64 -41.13 5.28 14.75
C GLY A 64 -41.60 4.51 13.52
N LYS A 65 -42.82 4.84 13.09
CA LYS A 65 -43.37 4.46 11.80
C LYS A 65 -43.52 5.72 10.96
N PHE A 66 -43.17 5.63 9.69
CA PHE A 66 -43.10 6.76 8.77
C PHE A 66 -43.86 6.41 7.49
N ASP A 67 -44.67 7.34 6.98
CA ASP A 67 -45.31 7.23 5.67
C ASP A 67 -44.34 7.71 4.60
N LEU A 68 -43.92 6.82 3.71
CA LEU A 68 -42.96 7.11 2.64
C LEU A 68 -43.56 7.94 1.50
N ARG A 69 -44.89 8.11 1.47
CA ARG A 69 -45.58 8.99 0.52
C ARG A 69 -45.55 10.46 0.98
N GLU A 70 -45.21 10.71 2.24
CA GLU A 70 -45.15 12.03 2.84
C GLU A 70 -43.69 12.51 2.95
N THR A 71 -43.29 13.47 2.09
CA THR A 71 -41.90 13.96 2.00
C THR A 71 -41.32 14.41 3.34
N ALA A 72 -42.14 15.02 4.21
CA ALA A 72 -41.69 15.46 5.53
C ALA A 72 -41.31 14.28 6.45
N GLN A 73 -42.06 13.18 6.38
CA GLN A 73 -41.77 11.99 7.18
C GLN A 73 -40.58 11.20 6.62
N VAL A 74 -40.37 11.22 5.30
CA VAL A 74 -39.14 10.70 4.69
C VAL A 74 -37.92 11.49 5.18
N GLY A 75 -37.99 12.82 5.18
CA GLY A 75 -36.92 13.66 5.72
C GLY A 75 -36.61 13.34 7.18
N GLU A 76 -37.64 13.25 8.02
CA GLU A 76 -37.48 12.90 9.43
C GLU A 76 -36.89 11.50 9.64
N LEU A 77 -37.33 10.50 8.86
CA LEU A 77 -36.78 9.14 8.89
C LEU A 77 -35.28 9.16 8.58
N LEU A 78 -34.87 9.83 7.51
CA LEU A 78 -33.48 9.87 7.07
C LEU A 78 -32.62 10.67 8.07
N ASP A 79 -33.10 11.80 8.58
CA ASP A 79 -32.40 12.58 9.61
C ASP A 79 -32.18 11.75 10.87
N ARG A 80 -33.18 10.97 11.30
CA ARG A 80 -33.04 10.07 12.46
C ARG A 80 -32.14 8.88 12.17
N PHE A 81 -32.15 8.34 10.95
CA PHE A 81 -31.33 7.19 10.58
C PHE A 81 -29.85 7.57 10.42
N PHE A 82 -29.55 8.68 9.72
CA PHE A 82 -28.19 9.16 9.50
C PHE A 82 -27.64 9.97 10.68
N GLY A 83 -28.50 10.62 11.45
CA GLY A 83 -28.14 11.30 12.70
C GLY A 83 -27.93 10.35 13.87
N PHE A 84 -28.31 9.08 13.74
CA PHE A 84 -28.08 8.08 14.77
C PHE A 84 -26.62 7.69 14.83
N SER A 85 -26.04 7.93 16.00
CA SER A 85 -24.74 7.42 16.38
C SER A 85 -24.93 6.58 17.63
N GLU A 86 -24.45 5.34 17.62
CA GLU A 86 -24.33 4.57 18.85
C GLU A 86 -23.44 5.36 19.83
N SER A 87 -23.76 5.32 21.13
CA SER A 87 -22.93 5.96 22.18
C SER A 87 -21.47 5.52 22.09
N ASP A 88 -21.26 4.28 21.65
CA ASP A 88 -19.97 3.66 21.48
C ASP A 88 -19.22 4.24 20.27
N ARG A 89 -19.95 4.73 19.25
CA ARG A 89 -19.38 5.37 18.05
C ARG A 89 -18.97 6.82 18.30
N GLU A 90 -19.76 7.59 19.06
CA GLU A 90 -19.34 8.93 19.50
C GLU A 90 -18.11 8.85 20.43
N GLY A 91 -18.11 7.89 21.35
CA GLY A 91 -16.97 7.57 22.20
C GLY A 91 -15.73 7.17 21.38
N PHE A 92 -15.90 6.33 20.36
CA PHE A 92 -14.83 5.91 19.44
C PHE A 92 -14.23 7.08 18.65
N GLU A 93 -15.02 7.85 17.91
CA GLU A 93 -14.50 8.96 17.09
C GLU A 93 -13.90 10.08 17.94
N SER A 94 -14.44 10.31 19.15
CA SER A 94 -13.82 11.21 20.12
C SER A 94 -12.48 10.66 20.62
N ALA A 95 -12.41 9.37 20.96
CA ALA A 95 -11.20 8.72 21.43
C ALA A 95 -10.10 8.67 20.35
N VAL A 96 -10.44 8.37 19.10
CA VAL A 96 -9.50 8.40 17.97
C VAL A 96 -8.94 9.81 17.76
N ARG A 97 -9.80 10.84 17.72
CA ARG A 97 -9.34 12.23 17.59
C ARG A 97 -8.44 12.65 18.75
N ALA A 98 -8.87 12.39 19.99
CA ALA A 98 -8.08 12.73 21.17
C ALA A 98 -6.76 11.94 21.26
N PHE A 99 -6.74 10.69 20.77
CA PHE A 99 -5.52 9.91 20.66
C PHE A 99 -4.55 10.58 19.67
N ILE A 100 -4.98 10.85 18.44
CA ILE A 100 -4.20 11.50 17.38
C ILE A 100 -3.59 12.81 17.88
N GLU A 101 -4.36 13.65 18.56
CA GLU A 101 -3.88 14.92 19.14
C GLU A 101 -2.80 14.73 20.22
N ARG A 102 -2.90 13.66 21.02
CA ARG A 102 -1.96 13.38 22.12
C ARG A 102 -0.77 12.52 21.73
N VAL A 103 -0.82 11.81 20.60
CA VAL A 103 0.27 10.94 20.12
C VAL A 103 1.62 11.67 20.13
N PRO A 104 1.77 12.92 19.64
CA PRO A 104 3.05 13.64 19.68
C PRO A 104 3.58 13.91 21.10
N GLU A 105 2.69 14.12 22.08
CA GLU A 105 3.05 14.29 23.49
C GLU A 105 3.52 12.95 24.09
N LEU A 106 2.77 11.88 23.85
CA LEU A 106 3.07 10.53 24.31
C LEU A 106 4.39 10.01 23.74
N ALA A 107 4.63 10.23 22.45
CA ALA A 107 5.87 9.89 21.77
C ALA A 107 7.07 10.63 22.39
N ARG A 108 6.95 11.93 22.67
CA ARG A 108 7.99 12.71 23.36
C ARG A 108 8.23 12.23 24.79
N ALA A 109 7.18 11.84 25.50
CA ALA A 109 7.30 11.28 26.85
C ALA A 109 8.03 9.93 26.85
N LEU A 110 7.68 9.03 25.93
CA LEU A 110 8.38 7.75 25.75
C LEU A 110 9.84 7.95 25.32
N LYS A 111 10.10 8.87 24.39
CA LYS A 111 11.46 9.19 23.96
C LYS A 111 12.34 9.60 25.14
N ARG A 112 11.87 10.50 26.02
CA ARG A 112 12.59 10.90 27.23
C ARG A 112 12.91 9.70 28.12
N LYS A 113 11.94 8.81 28.35
CA LYS A 113 12.15 7.58 29.14
C LYS A 113 13.22 6.68 28.54
N ILE A 114 13.23 6.52 27.21
CA ILE A 114 14.24 5.74 26.49
C ILE A 114 15.63 6.38 26.64
N ASP A 115 15.71 7.71 26.52
CA ASP A 115 16.97 8.44 26.65
C ASP A 115 17.53 8.39 28.08
N ASP A 116 16.66 8.40 29.10
CA ASP A 116 17.03 8.27 30.52
C ASP A 116 17.65 6.90 30.88
N GLU A 117 17.34 5.86 30.09
CA GLU A 117 17.89 4.51 30.25
C GLU A 117 19.25 4.32 29.54
N SER A 118 19.82 5.40 28.98
CA SER A 118 21.19 5.40 28.44
C SER A 118 22.26 4.99 29.44
N GLY A 119 22.00 5.01 30.76
CA GLY A 119 22.91 4.47 31.78
C GLY A 119 22.79 2.96 32.02
N ASN A 120 21.71 2.31 31.58
CA ASN A 120 21.38 0.93 31.91
C ASN A 120 22.11 -0.06 30.98
N ALA A 121 22.99 -0.88 31.56
CA ALA A 121 23.81 -1.83 30.80
C ALA A 121 22.96 -2.91 30.08
N LYS A 122 21.87 -3.39 30.70
CA LYS A 122 20.98 -4.38 30.09
C LYS A 122 20.25 -3.78 28.89
N PHE A 123 19.71 -2.58 29.06
CA PHE A 123 19.04 -1.84 27.98
C PHE A 123 20.01 -1.56 26.83
N LYS A 124 21.22 -1.07 27.10
CA LYS A 124 22.26 -0.83 26.08
C LYS A 124 22.59 -2.08 25.27
N ALA A 125 22.75 -3.22 25.92
CA ALA A 125 23.04 -4.48 25.24
C ALA A 125 21.89 -4.91 24.33
N ALA A 126 20.65 -4.91 24.84
CA ALA A 126 19.47 -5.28 24.06
C ALA A 126 19.24 -4.31 22.89
N PHE A 127 19.29 -3.00 23.15
CA PHE A 127 19.16 -1.97 22.12
C PHE A 127 20.26 -2.08 21.07
N GLY A 128 21.52 -2.29 21.48
CA GLY A 128 22.64 -2.45 20.56
C GLY A 128 22.49 -3.67 19.65
N SER A 129 21.96 -4.77 20.19
CA SER A 129 21.61 -5.97 19.40
C SER A 129 20.58 -5.63 18.34
N PHE A 130 19.42 -5.07 18.74
CA PHE A 130 18.35 -4.70 17.81
C PHE A 130 18.79 -3.63 16.80
N PHE A 131 19.59 -2.65 17.23
CA PHE A 131 20.16 -1.63 16.36
C PHE A 131 21.03 -2.23 15.25
N ALA A 132 21.84 -3.26 15.57
CA ALA A 132 22.63 -3.98 14.57
C ALA A 132 21.74 -4.73 13.56
N VAL A 133 20.59 -5.26 14.00
CA VAL A 133 19.58 -5.85 13.09
C VAL A 133 19.08 -4.82 12.10
N CYS A 134 18.66 -3.64 12.59
CA CYS A 134 18.16 -2.56 11.74
C CYS A 134 19.25 -2.03 10.79
N GLN A 135 20.49 -1.91 11.26
CA GLN A 135 21.62 -1.51 10.40
C GLN A 135 21.82 -2.49 9.26
N THR A 136 21.71 -3.78 9.55
CA THR A 136 21.99 -4.83 8.58
C THR A 136 20.85 -5.03 7.59
N ALA A 137 19.60 -5.02 8.07
CA ALA A 137 18.44 -5.34 7.25
C ALA A 137 17.82 -4.12 6.54
N LEU A 138 17.92 -2.91 7.13
CA LEU A 138 17.22 -1.73 6.63
C LEU A 138 18.21 -0.73 6.04
N ASN A 139 19.13 -0.22 6.86
CA ASN A 139 20.07 0.81 6.45
C ASN A 139 21.28 0.86 7.39
N PRO A 140 22.50 0.60 6.91
CA PRO A 140 23.72 0.67 7.73
C PRO A 140 24.01 2.05 8.31
N ALA A 141 23.48 3.10 7.69
CA ALA A 141 23.53 4.48 8.19
C ALA A 141 22.27 4.88 8.98
N ILE A 142 21.43 3.92 9.41
CA ILE A 142 20.28 4.20 10.27
C ILE A 142 20.77 4.82 11.58
N LYS A 143 20.06 5.85 12.02
CA LYS A 143 20.38 6.56 13.27
C LYS A 143 19.70 5.87 14.43
N GLU A 144 20.32 5.92 15.61
CA GLU A 144 19.70 5.41 16.85
C GLU A 144 18.33 6.05 17.08
N SER A 145 18.15 7.33 16.75
CA SER A 145 16.86 8.04 16.88
C SER A 145 15.74 7.34 16.10
N THR A 146 16.02 6.83 14.91
CA THR A 146 15.05 6.11 14.07
C THR A 146 14.69 4.76 14.70
N VAL A 147 15.64 4.04 15.30
CA VAL A 147 15.36 2.78 16.00
C VAL A 147 14.60 3.04 17.31
N LYS A 148 14.91 4.12 18.02
CA LYS A 148 14.11 4.56 19.18
C LYS A 148 12.68 4.91 18.78
N GLU A 149 12.47 5.54 17.63
CA GLU A 149 11.13 5.78 17.08
C GLU A 149 10.37 4.48 16.79
N MET A 150 11.03 3.43 16.31
CA MET A 150 10.42 2.11 16.16
C MET A 150 9.93 1.52 17.49
N LEU A 151 10.73 1.66 18.57
CA LEU A 151 10.32 1.23 19.91
C LEU A 151 9.11 2.02 20.42
N ILE A 152 9.07 3.33 20.16
CA ILE A 152 7.95 4.20 20.52
C ILE A 152 6.69 3.77 19.75
N GLN A 153 6.81 3.56 18.44
CA GLN A 153 5.70 3.09 17.60
C GLN A 153 5.15 1.75 18.11
N HIS A 154 6.01 0.80 18.44
CA HIS A 154 5.61 -0.48 19.02
C HIS A 154 4.85 -0.29 20.34
N LEU A 155 5.42 0.45 21.31
CA LEU A 155 4.77 0.68 22.61
C LEU A 155 3.42 1.39 22.51
N LEU A 156 3.26 2.28 21.53
CA LEU A 156 2.00 3.00 21.30
C LEU A 156 0.95 2.16 20.59
N THR A 157 1.31 1.06 19.94
CA THR A 157 0.37 0.30 19.10
C THR A 157 0.18 -1.14 19.54
N GLU A 158 1.11 -1.72 20.30
CA GLU A 158 1.11 -3.12 20.75
C GLU A 158 -0.23 -3.56 21.34
N ARG A 159 -0.88 -2.67 22.10
CA ARG A 159 -2.13 -2.95 22.78
C ARG A 159 -3.31 -3.06 21.80
N LEU A 160 -3.32 -2.22 20.78
CA LEU A 160 -4.28 -2.29 19.68
C LEU A 160 -4.09 -3.57 18.89
N PHE A 161 -2.85 -3.89 18.50
CA PHE A 161 -2.53 -5.11 17.78
C PHE A 161 -2.98 -6.36 18.58
N LYS A 162 -2.69 -6.43 19.88
CA LYS A 162 -3.14 -7.55 20.74
C LYS A 162 -4.66 -7.70 20.75
N THR A 163 -5.40 -6.59 20.80
CA THR A 163 -6.86 -6.64 20.84
C THR A 163 -7.48 -6.99 19.49
N VAL A 164 -6.95 -6.43 18.40
CA VAL A 164 -7.49 -6.62 17.05
C VAL A 164 -7.16 -8.01 16.51
N PHE A 165 -5.91 -8.45 16.63
CA PHE A 165 -5.49 -9.76 16.12
C PHE A 165 -5.87 -10.93 17.04
N GLN A 166 -6.30 -10.64 18.28
CA GLN A 166 -6.78 -11.63 19.26
C GLN A 166 -5.84 -12.83 19.48
N ASP A 167 -4.55 -12.66 19.20
CA ASP A 167 -3.59 -13.75 19.25
C ASP A 167 -2.32 -13.33 20.00
N GLU A 168 -2.28 -13.63 21.30
CA GLU A 168 -1.07 -13.47 22.11
C GLU A 168 0.10 -14.32 21.54
N LYS A 169 -0.21 -15.42 20.83
CA LYS A 169 0.82 -16.27 20.21
C LYS A 169 1.42 -15.61 18.98
N TRP A 170 0.72 -14.68 18.33
CA TRP A 170 1.26 -13.94 17.19
C TRP A 170 2.49 -13.11 17.59
N PHE A 171 2.40 -12.33 18.68
CA PHE A 171 3.54 -11.57 19.20
C PHE A 171 4.71 -12.47 19.62
N ALA A 172 4.42 -13.64 20.18
CA ALA A 172 5.43 -14.60 20.59
C ALA A 172 6.09 -15.33 19.38
N GLY A 173 5.37 -15.49 18.28
CA GLY A 173 5.85 -16.12 17.05
C GLY A 173 6.50 -15.17 16.05
N ASN A 174 6.21 -13.88 16.11
CA ASN A 174 6.77 -12.87 15.21
C ASN A 174 8.22 -12.50 15.61
N ILE A 175 9.17 -12.71 14.70
CA ILE A 175 10.61 -12.53 14.95
C ILE A 175 10.91 -11.09 15.37
N ILE A 176 10.42 -10.10 14.62
CA ILE A 176 10.75 -8.69 14.86
C ILE A 176 10.09 -8.18 16.12
N ALA A 177 8.85 -8.60 16.38
CA ALA A 177 8.19 -8.29 17.65
C ALA A 177 8.96 -8.87 18.84
N GLY A 178 9.47 -10.11 18.73
CA GLY A 178 10.31 -10.73 19.75
C GLY A 178 11.58 -9.92 20.05
N GLU A 179 12.28 -9.45 19.01
CA GLU A 179 13.48 -8.61 19.18
C GLU A 179 13.16 -7.29 19.93
N ILE A 180 12.08 -6.62 19.54
CA ILE A 180 11.63 -5.36 20.16
C ILE A 180 11.17 -5.58 21.60
N GLU A 181 10.41 -6.65 21.86
CA GLU A 181 9.96 -7.02 23.20
C GLU A 181 11.15 -7.30 24.14
N GLY A 182 12.25 -7.88 23.62
CA GLY A 182 13.49 -8.02 24.37
C GLY A 182 14.08 -6.68 24.82
N VAL A 183 14.06 -5.67 23.93
CA VAL A 183 14.51 -4.31 24.24
C VAL A 183 13.58 -3.64 25.26
N ILE A 184 12.26 -3.78 25.09
CA ILE A 184 11.25 -3.21 26.00
C ILE A 184 11.31 -3.84 27.39
N ALA A 185 11.53 -5.16 27.48
CA ALA A 185 11.72 -5.84 28.74
C ALA A 185 12.96 -5.31 29.49
N ALA A 186 14.05 -5.06 28.77
CA ALA A 186 15.24 -4.43 29.34
C ALA A 186 14.99 -2.99 29.80
N LEU A 187 14.24 -2.21 29.02
CA LEU A 187 13.83 -0.83 29.33
C LEU A 187 12.97 -0.74 30.60
N THR A 188 12.06 -1.69 30.80
CA THR A 188 11.07 -1.72 31.90
C THR A 188 11.59 -2.34 33.19
N SER A 189 12.82 -2.87 33.19
CA SER A 189 13.42 -3.59 34.33
C SER A 189 13.99 -2.70 35.45
N ALA A 190 14.06 -1.37 35.27
CA ALA A 190 14.76 -0.47 36.19
C ALA A 190 13.86 0.59 36.85
N LYS A 191 13.25 1.50 36.08
CA LYS A 191 12.63 2.74 36.63
C LYS A 191 11.18 3.01 36.19
N TRP A 192 10.65 2.23 35.24
CA TRP A 192 9.35 2.49 34.66
C TRP A 192 8.57 1.20 34.44
N ASN A 193 7.30 1.21 34.80
CA ASN A 193 6.38 0.11 34.61
C ASN A 193 5.57 0.31 33.31
N ARG A 194 5.69 -0.66 32.38
CA ARG A 194 4.94 -0.71 31.12
C ARG A 194 3.42 -0.68 31.34
N ALA A 195 2.93 -1.45 32.31
CA ALA A 195 1.50 -1.56 32.60
C ALA A 195 0.93 -0.21 33.06
N ASP A 196 1.66 0.54 33.89
CA ASP A 196 1.21 1.86 34.34
C ASP A 196 1.08 2.86 33.18
N PHE A 197 2.02 2.84 32.24
CA PHE A 197 1.94 3.66 31.03
C PHE A 197 0.77 3.23 30.13
N LEU A 198 0.66 1.94 29.81
CA LEU A 198 -0.44 1.44 28.98
C LEU A 198 -1.81 1.73 29.62
N LYS A 199 -1.90 1.68 30.95
CA LYS A 199 -3.09 2.04 31.71
C LYS A 199 -3.41 3.53 31.60
N SER A 200 -2.41 4.41 31.56
CA SER A 200 -2.62 5.84 31.31
C SER A 200 -3.23 6.13 29.93
N LEU A 201 -3.17 5.16 29.01
CA LEU A 201 -3.76 5.22 27.68
C LEU A 201 -5.18 4.61 27.62
N ASP A 202 -5.72 4.10 28.74
CA ASP A 202 -7.08 3.55 28.83
C ASP A 202 -8.19 4.45 28.26
N PRO A 203 -8.19 5.79 28.48
CA PRO A 203 -9.22 6.66 27.93
C PRO A 203 -9.30 6.64 26.40
N PHE A 204 -8.18 6.29 25.73
CA PHE A 204 -8.09 6.21 24.27
C PHE A 204 -8.33 4.80 23.78
N PHE A 205 -7.67 3.82 24.40
CA PHE A 205 -7.70 2.46 23.89
C PHE A 205 -8.98 1.73 24.20
N LYS A 206 -9.61 1.91 25.37
CA LYS A 206 -10.83 1.15 25.70
C LYS A 206 -11.94 1.35 24.66
N PRO A 207 -12.31 2.59 24.25
CA PRO A 207 -13.31 2.78 23.20
C PRO A 207 -12.93 2.12 21.86
N ILE A 208 -11.65 2.21 21.47
CA ILE A 208 -11.14 1.61 20.23
C ILE A 208 -11.17 0.08 20.29
N GLU A 209 -10.76 -0.49 21.42
CA GLU A 209 -10.77 -1.91 21.69
C GLU A 209 -12.19 -2.48 21.76
N ASP A 210 -13.09 -1.79 22.45
CA ASP A 210 -14.48 -2.18 22.58
C ASP A 210 -15.12 -2.19 21.19
N ARG A 211 -14.85 -1.17 20.37
CA ARG A 211 -15.26 -1.17 18.96
C ARG A 211 -14.67 -2.36 18.19
N ALA A 212 -13.36 -2.60 18.27
CA ALA A 212 -12.71 -3.73 17.60
C ALA A 212 -13.29 -5.09 18.00
N ARG A 213 -13.71 -5.26 19.27
CA ARG A 213 -14.34 -6.47 19.79
C ARG A 213 -15.76 -6.68 19.25
N THR A 214 -16.48 -5.61 18.92
CA THR A 214 -17.82 -5.71 18.30
C THR A 214 -17.79 -6.15 16.84
N LEU A 215 -16.63 -6.09 16.17
CA LEU A 215 -16.53 -6.46 14.76
C LEU A 215 -16.65 -7.99 14.59
N PRO A 216 -17.59 -8.46 13.76
CA PRO A 216 -18.00 -9.86 13.70
C PRO A 216 -16.96 -10.78 13.05
N ASP A 217 -16.18 -10.27 12.09
CA ASP A 217 -15.20 -11.06 11.35
C ASP A 217 -13.85 -10.34 11.22
N TYR A 218 -12.83 -11.11 10.82
CA TYR A 218 -11.48 -10.61 10.70
C TYR A 218 -11.30 -9.60 9.58
N ARG A 219 -12.05 -9.70 8.47
CA ARG A 219 -11.94 -8.74 7.37
C ARG A 219 -12.39 -7.35 7.81
N GLU A 220 -13.45 -7.27 8.61
CA GLU A 220 -13.89 -6.02 9.22
C GLU A 220 -12.85 -5.51 10.24
N LYS A 221 -12.26 -6.38 11.06
CA LYS A 221 -11.16 -6.01 11.98
C LYS A 221 -9.91 -5.51 11.27
N GLN A 222 -9.56 -6.12 10.13
CA GLN A 222 -8.45 -5.72 9.27
C GLN A 222 -8.70 -4.35 8.66
N ALA A 223 -9.90 -4.13 8.08
CA ALA A 223 -10.28 -2.83 7.54
C ALA A 223 -10.21 -1.74 8.62
N PHE A 224 -10.78 -2.03 9.79
CA PHE A 224 -10.72 -1.16 10.96
C PHE A 224 -9.28 -0.81 11.37
N LEU A 225 -8.39 -1.80 11.43
CA LEU A 225 -6.99 -1.57 11.78
C LEU A 225 -6.25 -0.74 10.74
N ASN A 226 -6.46 -1.02 9.45
CA ASN A 226 -5.83 -0.27 8.36
C ASN A 226 -6.21 1.21 8.44
N THR A 227 -7.49 1.52 8.71
CA THR A 227 -7.96 2.90 8.83
C THR A 227 -7.46 3.58 10.12
N LEU A 228 -7.46 2.86 11.25
CA LEU A 228 -6.90 3.39 12.50
C LEU A 228 -5.40 3.67 12.38
N TYR A 229 -4.68 2.77 11.70
CA TYR A 229 -3.28 2.90 11.36
C TYR A 229 -3.03 4.16 10.53
N GLU A 230 -3.81 4.40 9.47
CA GLU A 230 -3.64 5.57 8.61
C GLU A 230 -3.76 6.86 9.43
N ARG A 231 -4.82 6.97 10.22
CA ARG A 231 -5.05 8.12 11.08
C ARG A 231 -3.97 8.27 12.16
N PHE A 232 -3.46 7.17 12.71
CA PHE A 232 -2.32 7.20 13.64
C PHE A 232 -1.08 7.79 13.00
N PHE A 233 -0.72 7.38 11.77
CA PHE A 233 0.45 7.93 11.06
C PHE A 233 0.28 9.42 10.74
N GLN A 234 -0.91 9.82 10.31
CA GLN A 234 -1.23 11.24 10.09
C GLN A 234 -1.03 12.07 11.37
N GLY A 235 -1.39 11.53 12.54
CA GLY A 235 -1.20 12.18 13.83
C GLY A 235 0.22 12.12 14.41
N TYR A 236 0.94 11.01 14.19
CA TYR A 236 2.26 10.76 14.76
C TYR A 236 3.33 11.65 14.12
N SER A 237 3.33 11.73 12.79
CA SER A 237 4.17 12.67 12.05
C SER A 237 3.74 12.72 10.58
N THR A 238 3.20 13.88 10.18
CA THR A 238 2.93 14.19 8.77
C THR A 238 4.20 14.08 7.92
N GLU A 239 5.35 14.47 8.46
CA GLU A 239 6.65 14.32 7.80
C GLU A 239 7.00 12.84 7.56
N ILE A 240 6.82 11.95 8.55
CA ILE A 240 7.07 10.51 8.35
C ILE A 240 6.06 9.92 7.37
N ALA A 241 4.77 10.27 7.47
CA ALA A 241 3.75 9.79 6.54
C ALA A 241 4.02 10.23 5.08
N ASP A 242 4.34 11.51 4.86
CA ASP A 242 4.65 12.08 3.55
C ASP A 242 5.98 11.58 2.99
N THR A 243 7.00 11.42 3.84
CA THR A 243 8.32 10.88 3.45
C THR A 243 8.21 9.44 2.98
N MET A 244 7.46 8.64 3.72
CA MET A 244 7.39 7.19 3.53
C MET A 244 6.34 6.80 2.49
N GLY A 245 5.45 7.72 2.08
CA GLY A 245 4.54 7.54 0.96
C GLY A 245 3.55 6.38 1.15
N ILE A 246 3.08 6.21 2.39
CA ILE A 246 2.19 5.11 2.76
C ILE A 246 0.82 5.36 2.13
N VAL A 247 0.49 4.55 1.12
CA VAL A 247 -0.76 4.66 0.39
C VAL A 247 -1.41 3.29 0.37
N TYR A 248 -2.60 3.18 0.94
CA TYR A 248 -3.38 1.96 0.87
C TYR A 248 -3.82 1.70 -0.57
N THR A 249 -3.56 0.49 -1.08
CA THR A 249 -3.97 0.11 -2.42
C THR A 249 -5.44 -0.32 -2.42
N PRO A 250 -6.32 0.37 -3.19
CA PRO A 250 -7.73 -0.02 -3.27
C PRO A 250 -7.91 -1.47 -3.72
N GLN A 251 -8.85 -2.19 -3.09
CA GLN A 251 -9.05 -3.62 -3.36
C GLN A 251 -9.38 -3.93 -4.83
N PRO A 252 -10.26 -3.18 -5.54
CA PRO A 252 -10.51 -3.45 -6.96
C PRO A 252 -9.26 -3.39 -7.84
N LEU A 253 -8.30 -2.53 -7.48
CA LEU A 253 -7.02 -2.44 -8.18
C LEU A 253 -6.11 -3.64 -7.86
N VAL A 254 -6.02 -4.04 -6.58
CA VAL A 254 -5.27 -5.25 -6.17
C VAL A 254 -5.85 -6.49 -6.86
N ASP A 255 -7.18 -6.63 -6.85
CA ASP A 255 -7.91 -7.72 -7.50
C ASP A 255 -7.59 -7.80 -8.99
N TRP A 256 -7.68 -6.67 -9.70
CA TRP A 256 -7.39 -6.59 -11.13
C TRP A 256 -5.93 -6.93 -11.44
N MET A 257 -4.98 -6.41 -10.65
CA MET A 257 -3.55 -6.70 -10.83
C MET A 257 -3.24 -8.19 -10.62
N CYS A 258 -3.73 -8.80 -9.54
CA CYS A 258 -3.51 -10.21 -9.25
C CYS A 258 -4.20 -11.13 -10.28
N ALA A 259 -5.41 -10.77 -10.72
CA ALA A 259 -6.10 -11.50 -11.80
C ALA A 259 -5.34 -11.41 -13.12
N SER A 260 -4.81 -10.21 -13.44
CA SER A 260 -4.01 -9.99 -14.65
C SER A 260 -2.71 -10.80 -14.63
N VAL A 261 -2.04 -10.91 -13.48
CA VAL A 261 -0.85 -11.76 -13.36
C VAL A 261 -1.21 -13.24 -13.57
N GLU A 262 -2.28 -13.75 -12.96
CA GLU A 262 -2.73 -15.14 -13.21
C GLU A 262 -3.04 -15.36 -14.69
N ARG A 263 -3.76 -14.42 -15.33
CA ARG A 263 -4.09 -14.51 -16.76
C ARG A 263 -2.83 -14.53 -17.64
N VAL A 264 -1.88 -13.65 -17.36
CA VAL A 264 -0.60 -13.58 -18.08
C VAL A 264 0.23 -14.86 -17.88
N LEU A 265 0.26 -15.41 -16.67
CA LEU A 265 0.95 -16.68 -16.41
C LEU A 265 0.39 -17.82 -17.29
N GLN A 266 -0.93 -17.88 -17.41
CA GLN A 266 -1.61 -18.88 -18.24
C GLN A 266 -1.32 -18.68 -19.72
N ASP A 267 -1.45 -17.45 -20.23
CA ASP A 267 -1.33 -17.14 -21.66
C ASP A 267 0.10 -17.23 -22.18
N GLU A 268 1.05 -16.71 -21.42
CA GLU A 268 2.44 -16.56 -21.87
C GLU A 268 3.26 -17.82 -21.62
N PHE A 269 2.97 -18.52 -20.52
CA PHE A 269 3.84 -19.57 -20.00
C PHE A 269 3.12 -20.92 -19.81
N GLY A 270 1.79 -20.97 -19.90
CA GLY A 270 1.01 -22.18 -19.66
C GLY A 270 1.07 -22.67 -18.21
N VAL A 271 1.36 -21.77 -17.25
CA VAL A 271 1.43 -22.08 -15.82
C VAL A 271 0.42 -21.23 -15.04
N SER A 272 0.23 -21.53 -13.75
CA SER A 272 -0.68 -20.80 -12.86
C SER A 272 0.05 -20.42 -11.57
N LEU A 273 -0.60 -19.60 -10.73
CA LEU A 273 -0.16 -19.35 -9.36
C LEU A 273 0.01 -20.63 -8.54
N ALA A 274 -0.70 -21.71 -8.87
CA ALA A 274 -0.60 -23.00 -8.18
C ALA A 274 0.62 -23.84 -8.59
N THR A 275 1.21 -23.56 -9.75
CA THR A 275 2.31 -24.36 -10.30
C THR A 275 3.54 -24.30 -9.36
N PRO A 276 4.11 -25.44 -8.94
CA PRO A 276 5.39 -25.47 -8.22
C PRO A 276 6.46 -24.72 -9.02
N ASP A 277 7.31 -23.93 -8.36
CA ASP A 277 8.33 -23.04 -8.96
C ASP A 277 7.87 -21.72 -9.59
N VAL A 278 6.56 -21.45 -9.63
CA VAL A 278 6.07 -20.07 -9.83
C VAL A 278 6.25 -19.31 -8.52
N LYS A 279 7.46 -18.80 -8.28
CA LYS A 279 7.80 -18.04 -7.06
C LYS A 279 7.51 -16.56 -7.24
N ILE A 280 6.91 -15.96 -6.22
CA ILE A 280 6.31 -14.63 -6.26
C ILE A 280 6.89 -13.79 -5.14
N LEU A 281 7.26 -12.55 -5.46
CA LEU A 281 7.68 -11.57 -4.48
C LEU A 281 6.85 -10.30 -4.59
N ASP A 282 6.37 -9.85 -3.44
CA ASP A 282 5.97 -8.46 -3.22
C ASP A 282 7.11 -7.67 -2.54
N PRO A 283 7.84 -6.81 -3.27
CA PRO A 283 9.04 -6.15 -2.75
C PRO A 283 8.74 -4.96 -1.82
N CYS A 284 7.49 -4.56 -1.67
CA CYS A 284 7.06 -3.40 -0.90
C CYS A 284 5.61 -3.61 -0.45
N THR A 285 5.42 -4.58 0.45
CA THR A 285 4.10 -5.20 0.62
C THR A 285 3.11 -4.34 1.39
N GLY A 286 3.57 -3.33 2.12
CA GLY A 286 2.72 -2.50 2.94
C GLY A 286 1.98 -3.37 3.96
N THR A 287 0.67 -3.49 3.78
CA THR A 287 -0.21 -4.29 4.65
C THR A 287 -0.45 -5.72 4.16
N GLY A 288 0.28 -6.20 3.14
CA GLY A 288 0.23 -7.59 2.66
C GLY A 288 -0.85 -7.89 1.63
N ASN A 289 -1.56 -6.87 1.11
CA ASN A 289 -2.75 -7.04 0.29
C ASN A 289 -2.54 -7.91 -0.97
N PHE A 290 -1.42 -7.74 -1.69
CA PHE A 290 -1.14 -8.55 -2.88
C PHE A 290 -0.96 -10.02 -2.52
N ILE A 291 -0.22 -10.34 -1.45
CA ILE A 291 0.00 -11.72 -1.02
C ILE A 291 -1.31 -12.37 -0.54
N VAL A 292 -2.10 -11.65 0.25
CA VAL A 292 -3.46 -12.07 0.66
C VAL A 292 -4.32 -12.38 -0.56
N ASN A 293 -4.33 -11.51 -1.56
CA ASN A 293 -5.12 -11.71 -2.78
C ASN A 293 -4.67 -12.93 -3.58
N LEU A 294 -3.36 -13.11 -3.74
CA LEU A 294 -2.78 -14.25 -4.46
C LEU A 294 -3.09 -15.59 -3.77
N MET A 295 -3.04 -15.64 -2.43
CA MET A 295 -3.41 -16.86 -1.69
C MET A 295 -4.85 -17.29 -1.95
N ARG A 296 -5.80 -16.34 -2.02
CA ARG A 296 -7.21 -16.63 -2.35
C ARG A 296 -7.40 -17.24 -3.73
N ARG A 297 -6.43 -17.06 -4.63
CA ARG A 297 -6.44 -17.57 -6.01
C ARG A 297 -5.72 -18.92 -6.14
N ILE A 298 -4.95 -19.31 -5.14
CA ILE A 298 -4.27 -20.60 -5.11
C ILE A 298 -5.25 -21.66 -4.58
N PRO A 299 -5.46 -22.79 -5.29
CA PRO A 299 -6.31 -23.86 -4.78
C PRO A 299 -5.76 -24.43 -3.46
N LYS A 300 -6.67 -24.76 -2.54
CA LYS A 300 -6.34 -25.15 -1.16
C LYS A 300 -5.27 -26.24 -1.05
N ASP A 301 -5.26 -27.21 -1.96
CA ASP A 301 -4.31 -28.34 -1.94
C ASP A 301 -2.86 -27.93 -2.24
N PHE A 302 -2.67 -26.83 -2.98
CA PHE A 302 -1.33 -26.30 -3.31
C PHE A 302 -0.87 -25.22 -2.33
N LEU A 303 -1.81 -24.56 -1.64
CA LEU A 303 -1.54 -23.41 -0.79
C LEU A 303 -0.46 -23.67 0.29
N PRO A 304 -0.41 -24.81 1.02
CA PRO A 304 0.63 -25.05 2.02
C PRO A 304 2.06 -25.00 1.45
N HIS A 305 2.27 -25.58 0.27
CA HIS A 305 3.56 -25.53 -0.40
C HIS A 305 3.87 -24.09 -0.86
N LYS A 306 2.91 -23.44 -1.54
CA LYS A 306 3.10 -22.07 -2.03
C LYS A 306 3.42 -21.10 -0.89
N TYR A 307 2.64 -21.16 0.19
CA TYR A 307 2.78 -20.35 1.38
C TYR A 307 4.15 -20.51 2.05
N ARG A 308 4.62 -21.76 2.19
CA ARG A 308 5.90 -22.03 2.84
C ARG A 308 7.09 -21.72 1.94
N HIS A 309 7.02 -21.96 0.64
CA HIS A 309 8.22 -22.03 -0.22
C HIS A 309 8.27 -21.05 -1.39
N ASP A 310 7.11 -20.54 -1.85
CA ASP A 310 7.04 -19.82 -3.13
C ASP A 310 6.49 -18.38 -3.01
N LEU A 311 5.88 -18.01 -1.87
CA LEU A 311 5.41 -16.65 -1.61
C LEU A 311 6.39 -15.89 -0.72
N PHE A 312 6.77 -14.70 -1.16
CA PHE A 312 7.70 -13.82 -0.44
C PHE A 312 7.17 -12.39 -0.40
N ALA A 313 7.51 -11.68 0.67
CA ALA A 313 7.16 -10.28 0.83
C ALA A 313 8.25 -9.53 1.59
N ASN A 314 8.46 -8.27 1.25
CA ASN A 314 9.38 -7.38 1.95
C ASN A 314 8.64 -6.15 2.47
N GLU A 315 8.99 -5.73 3.67
CA GLU A 315 8.54 -4.45 4.22
C GLU A 315 9.66 -3.77 5.00
N LEU A 316 9.79 -2.46 4.81
CA LEU A 316 10.80 -1.62 5.45
C LEU A 316 10.29 -1.05 6.78
N MET A 317 8.98 -0.78 6.87
CA MET A 317 8.36 -0.11 8.00
C MET A 317 7.82 -1.10 9.03
N LEU A 318 8.08 -0.83 10.31
CA LEU A 318 7.72 -1.76 11.39
C LEU A 318 6.22 -2.03 11.48
N LEU A 319 5.40 -0.97 11.48
CA LEU A 319 3.96 -1.13 11.69
C LEU A 319 3.27 -1.78 10.47
N PRO A 320 3.54 -1.40 9.20
CA PRO A 320 3.12 -2.16 8.03
C PRO A 320 3.56 -3.61 8.06
N TYR A 321 4.79 -3.89 8.47
CA TYR A 321 5.30 -5.26 8.61
C TYR A 321 4.43 -6.10 9.58
N TYR A 322 4.04 -5.54 10.72
CA TYR A 322 3.12 -6.21 11.65
C TYR A 322 1.75 -6.47 11.03
N VAL A 323 1.17 -5.46 10.37
CA VAL A 323 -0.13 -5.60 9.71
C VAL A 323 -0.07 -6.66 8.61
N ALA A 324 0.99 -6.67 7.79
CA ALA A 324 1.19 -7.67 6.74
C ALA A 324 1.33 -9.09 7.30
N SER A 325 2.16 -9.29 8.33
CA SER A 325 2.31 -10.61 8.98
C SER A 325 0.97 -11.09 9.53
N GLY A 326 0.24 -10.25 10.27
CA GLY A 326 -1.07 -10.62 10.79
C GLY A 326 -2.06 -10.98 9.69
N ASN A 327 -2.19 -10.13 8.66
CA ASN A 327 -3.12 -10.33 7.55
C ASN A 327 -2.83 -11.60 6.75
N ILE A 328 -1.56 -11.86 6.44
CA ILE A 328 -1.17 -13.03 5.65
C ILE A 328 -1.35 -14.32 6.45
N GLU A 329 -0.98 -14.34 7.73
CA GLU A 329 -1.12 -15.51 8.59
C GLU A 329 -2.59 -15.85 8.86
N HIS A 330 -3.42 -14.84 9.07
CA HIS A 330 -4.85 -15.06 9.25
C HIS A 330 -5.56 -15.51 7.98
N GLU A 331 -5.27 -14.91 6.83
CA GLU A 331 -5.88 -15.35 5.58
C GLU A 331 -5.50 -16.80 5.26
N TYR A 332 -4.27 -17.22 5.55
CA TYR A 332 -3.87 -18.61 5.45
C TYR A 332 -4.70 -19.51 6.38
N PHE A 333 -4.89 -19.10 7.64
CA PHE A 333 -5.76 -19.81 8.58
C PHE A 333 -7.21 -19.91 8.08
N ASP A 334 -7.79 -18.83 7.55
CA ASP A 334 -9.15 -18.80 7.02
C ASP A 334 -9.35 -19.77 5.84
N ILE A 335 -8.38 -19.83 4.92
CA ILE A 335 -8.47 -20.71 3.74
C ILE A 335 -8.16 -22.17 4.11
N TYR A 336 -7.07 -22.38 4.85
CA TYR A 336 -6.52 -23.71 5.09
C TYR A 336 -7.10 -24.38 6.34
N GLY A 337 -7.33 -23.62 7.41
CA GLY A 337 -7.88 -24.08 8.69
C GLY A 337 -6.85 -24.32 9.80
N GLU A 338 -5.56 -24.13 9.52
CA GLU A 338 -4.47 -24.29 10.48
C GLU A 338 -3.60 -23.03 10.53
N HIS A 339 -3.24 -22.60 11.74
CA HIS A 339 -2.37 -21.45 11.93
C HIS A 339 -0.92 -21.82 11.63
N ALA A 340 -0.25 -21.01 10.80
CA ALA A 340 1.17 -21.10 10.53
C ALA A 340 1.74 -19.69 10.37
N ALA A 341 2.97 -19.47 10.86
CA ALA A 341 3.67 -18.21 10.69
C ALA A 341 4.13 -18.03 9.24
N PHE A 342 4.08 -16.81 8.71
CA PHE A 342 4.49 -16.55 7.33
C PHE A 342 6.00 -16.31 7.25
N GLU A 343 6.75 -17.38 6.97
CA GLU A 343 8.21 -17.29 6.84
C GLU A 343 8.69 -16.53 5.59
N GLY A 344 7.79 -16.26 4.65
CA GLY A 344 8.06 -15.50 3.43
C GLY A 344 8.23 -13.99 3.64
N LEU A 345 7.78 -13.44 4.78
CA LEU A 345 7.87 -12.02 5.07
C LEU A 345 9.21 -11.64 5.71
N CYS A 346 9.93 -10.73 5.05
CA CYS A 346 11.22 -10.19 5.47
C CYS A 346 11.08 -8.72 5.89
N PHE A 347 11.65 -8.37 7.04
CA PHE A 347 11.80 -6.97 7.44
C PHE A 347 13.11 -6.45 6.85
N GLN A 348 13.05 -5.77 5.71
CA GLN A 348 14.23 -5.33 4.96
C GLN A 348 13.95 -4.15 4.02
N ASP A 349 15.01 -3.39 3.71
CA ASP A 349 14.99 -2.48 2.57
C ASP A 349 15.31 -3.23 1.28
N THR A 350 14.30 -3.45 0.44
CA THR A 350 14.46 -4.12 -0.86
C THR A 350 15.54 -3.49 -1.74
N LEU A 351 15.63 -2.16 -1.78
CA LEU A 351 16.56 -1.46 -2.69
C LEU A 351 18.02 -1.52 -2.21
N ASP A 352 18.26 -2.00 -0.98
CA ASP A 352 19.58 -2.20 -0.42
C ASP A 352 20.19 -3.53 -0.93
N LEU A 353 20.87 -3.43 -2.08
CA LEU A 353 21.43 -4.59 -2.79
C LEU A 353 22.72 -5.17 -2.17
N ARG A 354 23.25 -4.61 -1.08
CA ARG A 354 24.51 -5.07 -0.50
C ARG A 354 24.46 -6.54 -0.11
N GLN A 355 25.57 -7.24 -0.36
CA GLN A 355 25.68 -8.62 0.07
C GLN A 355 25.70 -8.68 1.59
N SER A 356 24.90 -9.60 2.11
CA SER A 356 24.71 -9.84 3.52
C SER A 356 25.93 -10.52 4.20
N ALA A 357 27.12 -10.40 3.60
CA ALA A 357 28.31 -11.22 3.89
C ALA A 357 28.93 -10.97 5.28
N GLN A 358 28.39 -10.05 6.09
CA GLN A 358 28.74 -9.86 7.49
C GLN A 358 27.51 -9.75 8.40
N MET A 359 26.51 -10.63 8.21
CA MET A 359 25.43 -10.75 9.18
C MET A 359 25.98 -11.36 10.48
N GLY A 360 26.15 -10.53 11.51
CA GLY A 360 26.55 -10.98 12.84
C GLY A 360 25.51 -11.92 13.46
N MET A 361 25.92 -12.69 14.48
CA MET A 361 25.11 -13.72 15.18
C MET A 361 23.83 -13.21 15.89
N PHE A 362 23.48 -11.93 15.78
CA PHE A 362 22.50 -11.27 16.66
C PHE A 362 21.08 -11.15 16.06
N ALA A 363 20.84 -11.59 14.82
CA ALA A 363 19.49 -11.73 14.24
C ALA A 363 19.43 -12.79 13.14
N GLU A 364 19.77 -14.03 13.50
CA GLU A 364 19.86 -15.15 12.57
C GLU A 364 18.55 -15.40 11.80
N ARG A 365 17.38 -15.26 12.43
CA ARG A 365 16.11 -15.68 11.79
C ARG A 365 15.60 -14.75 10.67
N ASN A 366 15.59 -13.42 10.87
CA ASN A 366 15.19 -12.50 9.77
C ASN A 366 16.22 -12.54 8.63
N THR A 367 17.50 -12.64 9.00
CA THR A 367 18.63 -12.87 8.11
C THR A 367 18.44 -14.12 7.25
N GLU A 368 18.05 -15.26 7.84
CA GLU A 368 17.76 -16.51 7.14
C GLU A 368 16.59 -16.35 6.16
N ARG A 369 15.51 -15.66 6.56
CA ARG A 369 14.39 -15.35 5.67
C ARG A 369 14.84 -14.55 4.46
N ILE A 370 15.65 -13.50 4.67
CA ILE A 370 16.22 -12.68 3.60
C ILE A 370 17.12 -13.51 2.68
N ALA A 371 18.00 -14.35 3.24
CA ALA A 371 18.89 -15.20 2.46
C ALA A 371 18.10 -16.20 1.60
N ARG A 372 17.07 -16.81 2.17
CA ARG A 372 16.14 -17.72 1.46
C ARG A 372 15.40 -17.02 0.34
N GLN A 373 14.88 -15.81 0.60
CA GLN A 373 14.22 -14.99 -0.40
C GLN A 373 15.18 -14.56 -1.53
N LYS A 374 16.42 -14.16 -1.20
CA LYS A 374 17.45 -13.80 -2.20
C LYS A 374 17.85 -14.99 -3.07
N ALA A 375 17.90 -16.20 -2.51
CA ALA A 375 18.19 -17.44 -3.23
C ALA A 375 17.01 -17.97 -4.08
N ALA A 376 15.78 -17.49 -3.83
CA ALA A 376 14.61 -17.95 -4.57
C ALA A 376 14.69 -17.53 -6.05
N ASP A 377 14.42 -18.46 -6.95
CA ASP A 377 14.35 -18.17 -8.38
C ASP A 377 12.95 -17.62 -8.73
N LEU A 378 12.81 -16.30 -8.74
CA LEU A 378 11.53 -15.60 -8.85
C LEU A 378 11.03 -15.56 -10.29
N MET A 379 9.74 -15.82 -10.49
CA MET A 379 9.06 -15.68 -11.78
C MET A 379 8.14 -14.46 -11.82
N VAL A 380 7.60 -14.05 -10.67
CA VAL A 380 6.67 -12.92 -10.57
C VAL A 380 7.15 -11.93 -9.53
N ILE A 381 7.18 -10.65 -9.89
CA ILE A 381 7.37 -9.53 -8.97
C ILE A 381 6.17 -8.61 -9.12
N ILE A 382 5.39 -8.42 -8.05
CA ILE A 382 4.15 -7.63 -8.07
C ILE A 382 4.12 -6.66 -6.89
N GLY A 383 3.55 -5.47 -7.03
CA GLY A 383 3.38 -4.58 -5.88
C GLY A 383 2.99 -3.15 -6.21
N ASN A 384 3.02 -2.30 -5.18
CA ASN A 384 2.78 -0.86 -5.24
C ASN A 384 4.01 -0.09 -4.72
N PRO A 385 5.06 0.11 -5.55
CA PRO A 385 6.23 0.85 -5.13
C PRO A 385 5.94 2.29 -4.72
N PRO A 386 6.71 2.87 -3.77
CA PRO A 386 6.53 4.25 -3.34
C PRO A 386 6.72 5.26 -4.49
N TYR A 387 5.86 6.27 -4.52
CA TYR A 387 5.74 7.24 -5.62
C TYR A 387 6.72 8.43 -5.52
N ASN A 388 7.47 8.55 -4.44
CA ASN A 388 8.23 9.76 -4.13
C ASN A 388 9.41 9.97 -5.10
N VAL A 389 9.46 11.16 -5.71
CA VAL A 389 10.51 11.57 -6.69
C VAL A 389 11.54 12.51 -6.02
N GLY A 390 11.29 13.00 -4.81
CA GLY A 390 12.20 13.85 -4.02
C GLY A 390 11.46 14.83 -3.11
N GLN A 391 12.21 15.51 -2.23
CA GLN A 391 11.70 16.56 -1.34
C GLN A 391 11.13 17.76 -2.11
N LYS A 392 10.09 18.40 -1.56
CA LYS A 392 9.46 19.60 -2.15
C LYS A 392 10.33 20.85 -1.92
N ASN A 393 11.02 20.93 -0.78
CA ASN A 393 11.94 22.01 -0.43
C ASN A 393 13.32 21.45 -0.02
N GLU A 394 14.40 22.18 -0.28
CA GLU A 394 15.75 21.81 0.19
C GLU A 394 15.87 21.88 1.73
N ASN A 395 15.04 22.71 2.38
CA ASN A 395 15.00 22.87 3.83
C ASN A 395 14.29 21.71 4.56
N ASP A 396 13.57 20.84 3.84
CA ASP A 396 12.81 19.72 4.45
C ASP A 396 13.74 18.64 5.04
N ASN A 397 15.06 18.71 4.76
CA ASN A 397 16.07 17.72 5.14
C ASN A 397 15.63 16.27 4.86
N ASN A 398 14.87 16.09 3.77
CA ASN A 398 14.13 14.88 3.43
C ASN A 398 14.58 14.34 2.06
N LYS A 399 15.89 14.35 1.83
CA LYS A 399 16.47 13.87 0.57
C LYS A 399 16.26 12.36 0.47
N ASN A 400 15.78 11.92 -0.70
CA ASN A 400 15.72 10.50 -1.04
C ASN A 400 17.06 9.84 -0.73
N ARG A 401 17.02 8.70 -0.04
CA ARG A 401 18.20 7.87 0.21
C ARG A 401 18.92 7.59 -1.12
N ASN A 402 20.24 7.68 -1.06
CA ASN A 402 21.10 7.28 -2.16
C ASN A 402 21.36 5.77 -2.07
N TYR A 403 21.14 5.05 -3.16
CA TYR A 403 21.36 3.61 -3.26
C TYR A 403 22.50 3.30 -4.24
N LYS A 404 23.56 4.09 -4.19
CA LYS A 404 24.84 3.77 -4.82
C LYS A 404 25.45 2.56 -4.15
N GLY A 405 26.11 1.76 -4.98
CA GLY A 405 26.90 0.62 -4.57
C GLY A 405 28.16 1.02 -3.84
N ILE A 406 28.81 0.00 -3.30
CA ILE A 406 30.18 0.08 -2.77
C ILE A 406 31.14 -0.54 -3.78
N LYS A 407 32.44 -0.45 -3.52
CA LYS A 407 33.46 -0.98 -4.45
C LYS A 407 33.19 -2.45 -4.76
N ASN A 408 33.04 -2.77 -6.06
CA ASN A 408 32.74 -4.10 -6.61
C ASN A 408 31.32 -4.66 -6.35
N GLU A 409 30.42 -3.89 -5.74
CA GLU A 409 29.01 -4.26 -5.55
C GLU A 409 28.10 -3.10 -5.99
N PRO A 410 27.61 -3.09 -7.25
CA PRO A 410 26.78 -1.99 -7.75
C PRO A 410 25.43 -1.93 -7.03
N GLY A 411 25.01 -0.72 -6.68
CA GLY A 411 23.67 -0.46 -6.14
C GLY A 411 22.68 -0.14 -7.24
N VAL A 412 21.39 -0.04 -6.91
CA VAL A 412 20.33 0.23 -7.92
C VAL A 412 20.53 1.58 -8.62
N ASP A 413 21.08 2.59 -7.94
CA ASP A 413 21.39 3.88 -8.57
C ASP A 413 22.50 3.75 -9.63
N ASP A 414 23.47 2.85 -9.45
CA ASP A 414 24.49 2.58 -10.47
C ASP A 414 23.89 1.83 -11.65
N LEU A 415 22.96 0.91 -11.40
CA LEU A 415 22.24 0.20 -12.45
C LEU A 415 21.38 1.16 -13.29
N ILE A 416 20.69 2.11 -12.68
CA ILE A 416 19.96 3.18 -13.37
C ILE A 416 20.92 4.01 -14.21
N LYS A 417 22.03 4.46 -13.62
CA LYS A 417 23.05 5.27 -14.30
C LYS A 417 23.57 4.58 -15.56
N ASN A 418 23.88 3.29 -15.45
CA ASN A 418 24.50 2.52 -16.54
C ASN A 418 23.50 2.00 -17.59
N THR A 419 22.19 2.14 -17.35
CA THR A 419 21.14 1.71 -18.28
C THR A 419 20.24 2.89 -18.68
N TYR A 420 19.22 3.20 -17.90
CA TYR A 420 18.22 4.22 -18.23
C TYR A 420 18.83 5.60 -18.50
N ALA A 421 19.74 6.05 -17.63
CA ALA A 421 20.34 7.38 -17.76
C ALA A 421 21.30 7.45 -18.96
N LYS A 422 22.09 6.38 -19.19
CA LYS A 422 22.99 6.27 -20.34
C LYS A 422 22.24 6.24 -21.68
N ALA A 423 21.05 5.63 -21.72
CA ALA A 423 20.21 5.56 -22.91
C ALA A 423 19.36 6.82 -23.14
N SER A 424 19.26 7.72 -22.15
CA SER A 424 18.45 8.93 -22.22
C SER A 424 19.17 10.06 -22.94
N ARG A 425 18.43 10.78 -23.79
CA ARG A 425 18.89 12.01 -24.46
C ARG A 425 18.60 13.28 -23.63
N ALA A 426 17.86 13.14 -22.52
CA ALA A 426 17.50 14.27 -21.67
C ALA A 426 18.73 14.83 -20.94
N THR A 427 18.82 16.17 -20.87
CA THR A 427 19.88 16.83 -20.08
C THR A 427 19.65 16.68 -18.57
N LEU A 428 18.39 16.76 -18.11
CA LEU A 428 18.03 16.65 -16.70
C LEU A 428 17.47 15.26 -16.40
N GLN A 429 18.24 14.46 -15.66
CA GLN A 429 17.94 13.04 -15.44
C GLN A 429 17.57 12.71 -13.98
N ASN A 430 17.43 13.71 -13.10
CA ASN A 430 17.18 13.51 -11.67
C ASN A 430 15.92 12.66 -11.40
N LYS A 431 14.89 12.78 -12.26
CA LYS A 431 13.64 12.02 -12.13
C LYS A 431 13.81 10.51 -12.29
N LEU A 432 14.88 10.05 -12.96
CA LEU A 432 15.19 8.62 -13.09
C LEU A 432 15.57 7.96 -11.76
N TYR A 433 15.89 8.75 -10.73
CA TYR A 433 16.24 8.26 -9.40
C TYR A 433 15.07 8.37 -8.40
N GLY A 434 13.84 8.57 -8.91
CA GLY A 434 12.62 8.43 -8.09
C GLY A 434 12.42 7.00 -7.61
N ALA A 435 11.73 6.83 -6.48
CA ALA A 435 11.65 5.52 -5.82
C ALA A 435 11.02 4.44 -6.71
N TYR A 436 9.88 4.70 -7.36
CA TYR A 436 9.25 3.73 -8.27
C TYR A 436 10.17 3.28 -9.43
N VAL A 437 11.03 4.17 -9.94
CA VAL A 437 12.00 3.83 -11.01
C VAL A 437 13.06 2.87 -10.50
N ARG A 438 13.53 3.08 -9.25
CA ARG A 438 14.44 2.16 -8.57
C ARG A 438 13.80 0.79 -8.40
N PHE A 439 12.52 0.71 -8.04
CA PHE A 439 11.82 -0.57 -7.95
C PHE A 439 11.70 -1.28 -9.30
N PHE A 440 11.39 -0.57 -10.39
CA PHE A 440 11.44 -1.16 -11.73
C PHE A 440 12.85 -1.70 -12.04
N LYS A 441 13.89 -0.88 -11.84
CA LYS A 441 15.27 -1.30 -12.13
C LYS A 441 15.72 -2.48 -11.26
N TRP A 442 15.35 -2.45 -9.99
CA TRP A 442 15.62 -3.52 -9.04
C TRP A 442 14.90 -4.81 -9.45
N ALA A 443 13.63 -4.74 -9.82
CA ALA A 443 12.85 -5.89 -10.26
C ALA A 443 13.42 -6.49 -11.56
N GLU A 444 13.83 -5.66 -12.52
CA GLU A 444 14.53 -6.11 -13.73
C GLU A 444 15.83 -6.87 -13.42
N ALA A 445 16.60 -6.37 -12.45
CA ALA A 445 17.85 -7.00 -12.02
C ALA A 445 17.58 -8.28 -11.23
N ARG A 446 16.54 -8.29 -10.39
CA ARG A 446 16.13 -9.42 -9.57
C ARG A 446 15.57 -10.59 -10.39
N LEU A 447 14.87 -10.28 -11.48
CA LEU A 447 14.44 -11.26 -12.48
C LEU A 447 15.62 -11.77 -13.32
N GLY A 448 16.71 -10.98 -13.43
CA GLY A 448 17.91 -11.37 -14.17
C GLY A 448 17.60 -11.61 -15.64
N GLU A 449 17.93 -12.79 -16.13
CA GLU A 449 17.63 -13.27 -17.49
C GLU A 449 16.51 -14.33 -17.52
N ARG A 450 15.89 -14.64 -16.37
CA ARG A 450 14.76 -15.57 -16.29
C ARG A 450 13.53 -14.98 -17.00
N ASP A 451 12.73 -15.86 -17.58
CA ASP A 451 11.40 -15.56 -18.10
C ASP A 451 10.42 -15.35 -16.94
N GLY A 452 9.57 -14.32 -17.05
CA GLY A 452 8.66 -13.97 -15.97
C GLY A 452 7.95 -12.64 -16.15
N VAL A 453 7.33 -12.19 -15.06
CA VAL A 453 6.38 -11.06 -15.03
C VAL A 453 6.79 -10.05 -13.95
N ILE A 454 6.79 -8.77 -14.30
CA ILE A 454 6.83 -7.65 -13.35
C ILE A 454 5.52 -6.88 -13.49
N CYS A 455 4.77 -6.72 -12.40
CA CYS A 455 3.50 -6.00 -12.38
C CYS A 455 3.48 -4.94 -11.27
N PHE A 456 3.58 -3.67 -11.64
CA PHE A 456 3.55 -2.57 -10.68
C PHE A 456 2.47 -1.55 -11.01
N VAL A 457 1.75 -1.10 -9.99
CA VAL A 457 1.11 0.22 -10.02
C VAL A 457 2.13 1.27 -9.62
N SER A 458 2.26 2.33 -10.43
CA SER A 458 3.32 3.33 -10.26
C SER A 458 2.94 4.68 -10.88
N ASN A 459 3.83 5.67 -10.75
CA ASN A 459 3.64 7.00 -11.33
C ASN A 459 3.75 6.97 -12.86
N ASN A 460 2.78 7.56 -13.59
CA ASN A 460 2.76 7.55 -15.07
C ASN A 460 3.79 8.45 -15.75
N SER A 461 4.58 9.22 -14.99
CA SER A 461 5.56 10.13 -15.57
C SER A 461 6.52 9.46 -16.57
N PHE A 462 6.85 8.18 -16.40
CA PHE A 462 7.76 7.49 -17.33
C PHE A 462 7.16 7.21 -18.71
N VAL A 463 5.84 7.23 -18.86
CA VAL A 463 5.15 6.90 -20.13
C VAL A 463 5.37 7.99 -21.18
N ASP A 464 5.39 9.26 -20.76
CA ASP A 464 5.38 10.39 -21.69
C ASP A 464 6.47 11.43 -21.45
N GLN A 465 7.00 11.58 -20.23
CA GLN A 465 7.98 12.64 -19.97
C GLN A 465 9.32 12.36 -20.65
N HIS A 466 9.96 13.43 -21.14
CA HIS A 466 11.22 13.36 -21.88
C HIS A 466 12.36 12.71 -21.09
N ALA A 467 12.42 12.89 -19.76
CA ALA A 467 13.49 12.37 -18.91
C ALA A 467 13.53 10.82 -18.83
N PHE A 468 12.50 10.12 -19.31
CA PHE A 468 12.37 8.67 -19.21
C PHE A 468 12.47 7.95 -20.56
N ASP A 469 12.89 8.65 -21.61
CA ASP A 469 13.14 8.06 -22.94
C ASP A 469 14.10 6.86 -22.87
N GLY A 470 15.18 6.97 -22.09
CA GLY A 470 16.11 5.87 -21.88
C GLY A 470 15.53 4.70 -21.06
N MET A 471 14.62 4.97 -20.12
CA MET A 471 13.88 3.94 -19.39
C MET A 471 12.95 3.17 -20.35
N ARG A 472 12.15 3.88 -21.13
CA ARG A 472 11.25 3.30 -22.14
C ARG A 472 12.00 2.45 -23.17
N ALA A 473 13.15 2.95 -23.65
CA ALA A 473 14.02 2.21 -24.56
C ALA A 473 14.52 0.89 -23.93
N THR A 474 14.98 0.95 -22.67
CA THR A 474 15.53 -0.21 -21.97
C THR A 474 14.43 -1.25 -21.69
N LEU A 475 13.25 -0.82 -21.23
CA LEU A 475 12.11 -1.70 -21.00
C LEU A 475 11.66 -2.38 -22.30
N GLY A 476 11.49 -1.59 -23.36
CA GLY A 476 11.11 -2.10 -24.68
C GLY A 476 12.13 -3.05 -25.31
N ALA A 477 13.40 -3.00 -24.89
CA ALA A 477 14.43 -3.97 -25.29
C ALA A 477 14.42 -5.25 -24.43
N ARG A 478 14.21 -5.14 -23.11
CA ARG A 478 14.31 -6.25 -22.16
C ARG A 478 13.05 -7.10 -22.01
N PHE A 479 11.88 -6.55 -22.36
CA PHE A 479 10.58 -7.21 -22.29
C PHE A 479 9.94 -7.21 -23.66
N ASN A 480 9.37 -8.36 -24.04
CA ASN A 480 8.73 -8.51 -25.34
C ASN A 480 7.27 -8.08 -25.30
N HIS A 481 6.53 -8.39 -24.24
CA HIS A 481 5.13 -8.00 -24.11
C HIS A 481 4.97 -7.00 -22.95
N ILE A 482 4.48 -5.81 -23.26
CA ILE A 482 4.27 -4.73 -22.30
C ILE A 482 2.81 -4.31 -22.35
N TRP A 483 2.13 -4.31 -21.21
CA TRP A 483 0.83 -3.67 -21.04
C TRP A 483 0.98 -2.49 -20.09
N HIS A 484 0.36 -1.36 -20.43
CA HIS A 484 0.29 -0.20 -19.56
C HIS A 484 -1.13 0.36 -19.52
N LEU A 485 -1.77 0.22 -18.37
CA LEU A 485 -3.07 0.80 -18.06
C LEU A 485 -2.88 2.14 -17.33
N ASP A 486 -3.13 3.24 -18.04
CA ASP A 486 -3.05 4.60 -17.52
C ASP A 486 -4.37 4.97 -16.82
N LEU A 487 -4.36 4.99 -15.48
CA LEU A 487 -5.51 5.37 -14.66
C LEU A 487 -5.67 6.91 -14.52
N HIS A 488 -4.85 7.69 -15.23
CA HIS A 488 -4.87 9.15 -15.24
C HIS A 488 -4.78 9.78 -13.84
N GLY A 489 -5.48 10.90 -13.60
CA GLY A 489 -5.57 11.53 -12.27
C GLY A 489 -4.42 12.47 -11.90
N ASN A 490 -3.73 13.04 -12.90
CA ASN A 490 -2.64 13.99 -12.66
C ASN A 490 -3.15 15.44 -12.59
N VAL A 491 -3.44 15.91 -11.38
CA VAL A 491 -3.93 17.27 -11.11
C VAL A 491 -2.92 18.34 -11.53
N ARG A 492 -1.61 18.02 -11.48
CA ARG A 492 -0.54 18.96 -11.85
C ARG A 492 -0.47 19.21 -13.36
N LYS A 493 -0.93 18.26 -14.17
CA LYS A 493 -1.03 18.40 -15.63
C LYS A 493 -2.36 19.03 -16.05
N ASN A 494 -3.45 18.65 -15.39
CA ASN A 494 -4.77 19.21 -15.65
C ASN A 494 -5.39 19.79 -14.36
N PRO A 495 -5.26 21.11 -14.14
CA PRO A 495 -5.82 21.77 -12.95
C PRO A 495 -7.35 21.86 -12.97
N LYS A 496 -8.05 21.43 -14.04
CA LYS A 496 -9.52 21.31 -14.06
C LYS A 496 -10.02 20.11 -13.26
N LEU A 497 -9.13 19.17 -12.92
CA LEU A 497 -9.47 18.06 -12.03
C LEU A 497 -9.72 18.59 -10.60
N SER A 498 -10.87 18.27 -10.03
CA SER A 498 -11.27 18.75 -8.70
C SER A 498 -10.46 18.05 -7.60
N GLY A 499 -9.36 18.67 -7.20
CA GLY A 499 -8.46 18.11 -6.19
C GLY A 499 -8.02 16.69 -6.55
N THR A 500 -7.97 15.81 -5.56
CA THR A 500 -7.47 14.43 -5.73
C THR A 500 -8.56 13.39 -6.03
N THR A 501 -9.81 13.82 -6.20
CA THR A 501 -11.00 12.95 -6.37
C THR A 501 -10.99 12.09 -7.64
N HIS A 502 -10.12 12.41 -8.60
CA HIS A 502 -9.99 11.70 -9.88
C HIS A 502 -8.81 10.72 -9.87
N ASN A 503 -8.10 10.58 -8.75
CA ASN A 503 -7.00 9.65 -8.61
C ASN A 503 -7.42 8.48 -7.73
N VAL A 504 -7.12 7.24 -8.14
CA VAL A 504 -7.52 6.03 -7.39
C VAL A 504 -6.94 5.96 -5.97
N PHE A 505 -5.86 6.69 -5.70
CA PHE A 505 -5.25 6.79 -4.37
C PHE A 505 -5.49 8.12 -3.66
N GLY A 506 -6.25 9.04 -4.25
CA GLY A 506 -6.41 10.38 -3.68
C GLY A 506 -5.11 11.20 -3.66
N ILE A 507 -4.17 10.96 -4.58
CA ILE A 507 -2.92 11.74 -4.73
C ILE A 507 -2.91 12.63 -5.98
N GLN A 508 -1.95 13.55 -6.05
CA GLN A 508 -1.88 14.59 -7.10
C GLN A 508 -1.18 14.15 -8.40
N VAL A 509 -0.41 13.07 -8.37
CA VAL A 509 0.36 12.56 -9.52
C VAL A 509 -0.43 11.48 -10.24
N GLY A 510 -0.35 11.44 -11.57
CA GLY A 510 -1.02 10.38 -12.33
C GLY A 510 -0.41 9.01 -12.06
N VAL A 511 -1.24 7.97 -12.05
CA VAL A 511 -0.87 6.60 -11.71
C VAL A 511 -1.39 5.60 -12.74
N GLY A 512 -0.73 4.46 -12.84
CA GLY A 512 -1.08 3.43 -13.82
C GLY A 512 -0.38 2.12 -13.53
N VAL A 513 -0.95 1.05 -14.07
CA VAL A 513 -0.44 -0.31 -13.90
C VAL A 513 0.38 -0.69 -15.12
N THR A 514 1.60 -1.18 -14.88
CA THR A 514 2.48 -1.69 -15.93
C THR A 514 2.75 -3.17 -15.69
N ILE A 515 2.47 -3.99 -16.70
CA ILE A 515 2.80 -5.41 -16.74
C ILE A 515 3.89 -5.60 -17.78
N LEU A 516 5.06 -6.04 -17.34
CA LEU A 516 6.22 -6.33 -18.17
C LEU A 516 6.42 -7.84 -18.21
N VAL A 517 6.43 -8.44 -19.39
CA VAL A 517 6.65 -9.86 -19.58
C VAL A 517 7.90 -10.10 -20.39
N ARG A 518 8.73 -11.01 -19.90
CA ARG A 518 9.81 -11.62 -20.68
C ARG A 518 9.47 -13.08 -20.92
N ASN A 519 9.36 -13.42 -22.19
CA ASN A 519 9.10 -14.77 -22.65
C ASN A 519 10.05 -15.12 -23.79
N SER A 520 11.16 -15.79 -23.49
CA SER A 520 12.20 -16.17 -24.46
C SER A 520 11.69 -17.08 -25.60
N LYS A 521 10.54 -17.74 -25.40
CA LYS A 521 9.90 -18.59 -26.41
C LYS A 521 9.04 -17.80 -27.41
N SER A 522 8.70 -16.55 -27.11
CA SER A 522 7.92 -15.68 -28.00
C SER A 522 8.83 -14.73 -28.78
N SER A 523 8.70 -14.76 -30.11
CA SER A 523 9.31 -13.75 -31.00
C SER A 523 8.46 -12.49 -31.16
N GLU A 524 7.19 -12.52 -30.74
CA GLU A 524 6.29 -11.38 -30.81
C GLU A 524 6.76 -10.29 -29.85
N ARG A 525 6.57 -9.02 -30.24
CA ARG A 525 6.82 -7.87 -29.36
C ARG A 525 5.72 -6.84 -29.52
N PHE A 526 5.16 -6.37 -28.41
CA PHE A 526 4.17 -5.29 -28.43
C PHE A 526 4.21 -4.44 -27.17
N ILE A 527 3.67 -3.23 -27.33
CA ILE A 527 3.33 -2.34 -26.22
C ILE A 527 1.83 -2.07 -26.36
N LYS A 528 1.03 -2.57 -25.43
CA LYS A 528 -0.41 -2.36 -25.33
C LYS A 528 -0.67 -1.26 -24.32
N TYR A 529 -1.47 -0.28 -24.69
CA TYR A 529 -1.80 0.88 -23.89
C TYR A 529 -3.31 1.08 -23.84
N HIS A 530 -3.82 1.42 -22.65
CA HIS A 530 -5.18 1.88 -22.47
C HIS A 530 -5.17 3.03 -21.47
N ARG A 531 -5.95 4.07 -21.73
CA ARG A 531 -6.14 5.19 -20.80
C ARG A 531 -7.62 5.31 -20.45
N VAL A 532 -7.91 5.31 -19.17
CA VAL A 532 -9.28 5.57 -18.67
C VAL A 532 -9.70 7.03 -18.98
N PRO A 533 -11.01 7.33 -19.07
CA PRO A 533 -11.46 8.69 -19.36
C PRO A 533 -10.86 9.74 -18.41
N GLU A 534 -10.44 10.88 -18.97
CA GLU A 534 -9.67 11.91 -18.26
C GLU A 534 -10.38 12.42 -16.98
N PHE A 535 -11.69 12.61 -17.06
CA PHE A 535 -12.55 13.12 -16.00
C PHE A 535 -13.24 12.04 -15.15
N ALA A 536 -12.93 10.76 -15.36
CA ALA A 536 -13.46 9.71 -14.50
C ALA A 536 -12.99 9.92 -13.06
N ARG A 537 -13.92 9.79 -12.11
CA ARG A 537 -13.66 9.83 -10.67
C ARG A 537 -13.00 8.55 -10.19
N ASN A 538 -12.44 8.60 -8.98
CA ASN A 538 -11.81 7.45 -8.35
C ASN A 538 -12.76 6.23 -8.27
N THR A 539 -14.02 6.40 -7.86
CA THR A 539 -15.01 5.32 -7.76
C THR A 539 -15.30 4.71 -9.13
N GLU A 540 -15.57 5.54 -10.14
CA GLU A 540 -15.85 5.08 -11.51
C GLU A 540 -14.68 4.25 -12.08
N LYS A 541 -13.43 4.64 -11.78
CA LYS A 541 -12.25 3.88 -12.20
C LYS A 541 -12.14 2.53 -11.48
N LEU A 542 -12.44 2.51 -10.19
CA LEU A 542 -12.38 1.29 -9.38
C LEU A 542 -13.51 0.32 -9.75
N ASP A 543 -14.71 0.84 -10.02
CA ASP A 543 -15.85 0.06 -10.51
C ASP A 543 -15.54 -0.52 -11.90
N TRP A 544 -15.00 0.29 -12.81
CA TRP A 544 -14.57 -0.17 -14.12
C TRP A 544 -13.50 -1.28 -14.04
N LEU A 545 -12.51 -1.15 -13.14
CA LEU A 545 -11.52 -2.21 -12.90
C LEU A 545 -12.17 -3.54 -12.46
N ALA A 546 -13.20 -3.47 -11.62
CA ALA A 546 -13.96 -4.65 -11.21
C ALA A 546 -14.78 -5.25 -12.37
N GLU A 547 -15.30 -4.42 -13.26
CA GLU A 547 -16.05 -4.86 -14.45
C GLU A 547 -15.17 -5.59 -15.48
N VAL A 548 -14.00 -5.03 -15.80
CA VAL A 548 -13.07 -5.62 -16.79
C VAL A 548 -12.27 -6.80 -16.23
N LYS A 549 -12.23 -6.96 -14.90
CA LYS A 549 -11.67 -8.09 -14.12
C LYS A 549 -10.16 -8.31 -14.21
N ASP A 550 -9.60 -8.34 -15.41
CA ASP A 550 -8.18 -8.57 -15.68
C ASP A 550 -7.72 -7.93 -17.00
N VAL A 551 -6.45 -8.15 -17.36
CA VAL A 551 -5.81 -7.62 -18.57
C VAL A 551 -6.52 -7.99 -19.87
N SER A 552 -7.24 -9.12 -19.93
CA SER A 552 -7.93 -9.58 -21.14
C SER A 552 -9.25 -8.84 -21.39
N GLY A 553 -9.85 -8.26 -20.35
CA GLY A 553 -11.10 -7.49 -20.45
C GLY A 553 -10.91 -6.02 -20.86
N VAL A 554 -9.66 -5.57 -21.01
CA VAL A 554 -9.34 -4.19 -21.39
C VAL A 554 -9.19 -4.06 -22.91
N GLU A 555 -9.78 -3.01 -23.49
CA GLU A 555 -9.61 -2.68 -24.92
C GLU A 555 -8.27 -1.98 -25.15
N TRP A 556 -7.30 -2.70 -25.71
CA TRP A 556 -5.93 -2.22 -25.86
C TRP A 556 -5.66 -1.54 -27.21
N GLN A 557 -4.94 -0.42 -27.17
CA GLN A 557 -4.26 0.16 -28.32
C GLN A 557 -2.82 -0.34 -28.39
N THR A 558 -2.40 -0.87 -29.54
CA THR A 558 -0.99 -1.19 -29.77
C THR A 558 -0.20 0.07 -30.13
N LEU A 559 0.86 0.34 -29.38
CA LEU A 559 1.76 1.46 -29.59
C LEU A 559 3.02 1.04 -30.37
N ALA A 560 3.48 1.94 -31.23
CA ALA A 560 4.77 1.85 -31.90
C ALA A 560 5.67 3.00 -31.41
N PRO A 561 6.74 2.73 -30.63
CA PRO A 561 7.66 3.76 -30.20
C PRO A 561 8.29 4.49 -31.39
N ASN A 562 8.40 5.82 -31.31
CA ASN A 562 9.13 6.58 -32.34
C ASN A 562 10.66 6.48 -32.16
N ALA A 563 11.42 7.09 -33.07
CA ALA A 563 12.89 7.12 -33.04
C ALA A 563 13.50 7.79 -31.79
N LYS A 564 12.71 8.56 -31.03
CA LYS A 564 13.08 9.19 -29.75
C LYS A 564 12.60 8.36 -28.54
N ASN A 565 12.15 7.13 -28.76
CA ASN A 565 11.60 6.23 -27.75
C ASN A 565 10.37 6.80 -27.02
N ALA A 566 9.59 7.68 -27.65
CA ALA A 566 8.29 8.11 -27.13
C ALA A 566 7.25 7.05 -27.47
N TRP A 567 6.44 6.64 -26.47
CA TRP A 567 5.36 5.66 -26.67
C TRP A 567 4.08 6.31 -27.16
N LEU A 568 3.71 7.45 -26.55
CA LEU A 568 2.55 8.24 -26.95
C LEU A 568 3.00 9.24 -28.03
N THR A 569 2.65 8.95 -29.28
CA THR A 569 3.08 9.72 -30.45
C THR A 569 1.95 10.51 -31.10
N GLU A 570 0.71 10.32 -30.66
CA GLU A 570 -0.45 11.06 -31.14
C GLU A 570 -0.26 12.57 -30.88
N GLY A 571 -0.35 13.38 -31.93
CA GLY A 571 -0.10 14.82 -31.89
C GLY A 571 1.37 15.24 -31.96
N LEU A 572 2.33 14.32 -32.09
CA LEU A 572 3.71 14.67 -32.45
C LEU A 572 3.82 14.81 -33.96
N GLU A 573 3.93 16.03 -34.46
CA GLU A 573 4.22 16.28 -35.89
C GLU A 573 5.64 15.82 -36.21
N VAL A 574 5.76 14.85 -37.14
CA VAL A 574 7.04 14.30 -37.59
C VAL A 574 7.90 15.39 -38.24
N ASP A 575 7.26 16.33 -38.90
CA ASP A 575 7.89 17.43 -39.64
C ASP A 575 8.44 18.52 -38.71
N PHE A 576 8.17 18.46 -37.40
CA PHE A 576 8.69 19.46 -36.45
C PHE A 576 10.23 19.48 -36.43
N ASP A 577 10.86 18.31 -36.60
CA ASP A 577 12.31 18.18 -36.63
C ASP A 577 12.93 18.71 -37.94
N GLU A 578 12.13 18.98 -38.97
CA GLU A 578 12.57 19.61 -40.22
C GLU A 578 12.63 21.14 -40.14
N PHE A 579 11.98 21.75 -39.15
CA PHE A 579 12.04 23.20 -38.95
C PHE A 579 13.43 23.64 -38.46
N VAL A 580 13.80 24.87 -38.83
CA VAL A 580 15.06 25.48 -38.39
C VAL A 580 15.00 25.70 -36.87
N PRO A 581 15.99 25.20 -36.10
CA PRO A 581 15.98 25.34 -34.64
C PRO A 581 16.16 26.80 -34.22
N MET A 582 15.28 27.30 -33.34
CA MET A 582 15.41 28.65 -32.77
C MET A 582 16.63 28.81 -31.84
N GLY A 583 17.20 27.70 -31.38
CA GLY A 583 18.43 27.70 -30.59
C GLY A 583 18.89 26.29 -30.24
N SER A 584 20.19 26.06 -30.30
CA SER A 584 20.83 24.80 -29.89
C SER A 584 22.00 25.08 -28.93
N LYS A 585 22.47 24.05 -28.20
CA LYS A 585 23.64 24.21 -27.34
C LYS A 585 24.90 24.47 -28.17
N GLU A 586 24.94 23.87 -29.36
CA GLU A 586 25.99 24.02 -30.36
C GLU A 586 26.01 25.47 -30.90
N ALA A 587 24.84 26.06 -31.18
CA ALA A 587 24.71 27.47 -31.53
C ALA A 587 25.11 28.39 -30.36
N LYS A 588 24.75 28.04 -29.12
CA LYS A 588 25.19 28.77 -27.92
C LYS A 588 26.71 28.73 -27.70
N ALA A 589 27.39 27.67 -28.13
CA ALA A 589 28.83 27.54 -28.03
C ALA A 589 29.59 28.30 -29.14
N GLY A 590 28.92 28.58 -30.27
CA GLY A 590 29.52 29.22 -31.45
C GLY A 590 29.29 30.74 -31.58
N PHE A 591 28.41 31.36 -30.79
CA PHE A 591 28.05 32.79 -30.95
C PHE A 591 28.54 33.71 -29.82
N SER A 592 29.16 34.81 -30.24
CA SER A 592 29.45 36.01 -29.44
C SER A 592 28.16 36.75 -29.07
N ALA A 593 27.96 36.97 -27.76
CA ALA A 593 27.10 37.93 -27.04
C ALA A 593 25.61 38.17 -27.43
N ASP A 594 25.18 38.20 -28.69
CA ASP A 594 23.94 38.92 -29.07
C ASP A 594 22.70 38.06 -29.40
N SER A 595 22.76 36.73 -29.26
CA SER A 595 21.59 35.85 -29.45
C SER A 595 21.44 34.76 -28.37
N LYS A 596 21.56 35.16 -27.10
CA LYS A 596 21.37 34.23 -25.98
C LYS A 596 19.88 33.99 -25.71
N THR A 597 19.40 32.79 -25.99
CA THR A 597 18.17 32.28 -25.36
C THR A 597 18.46 31.96 -23.89
N GLY A 598 18.03 32.83 -22.98
CA GLY A 598 18.11 32.60 -21.53
C GLY A 598 16.88 31.86 -21.02
N SER A 599 17.05 30.86 -20.15
CA SER A 599 15.94 30.40 -19.30
C SER A 599 15.68 31.46 -18.22
N GLY A 600 14.41 31.68 -17.84
CA GLY A 600 14.06 32.64 -16.79
C GLY A 600 14.81 32.41 -15.48
N GLN A 601 15.06 33.48 -14.73
CA GLN A 601 15.66 33.38 -13.40
C GLN A 601 14.76 32.52 -12.49
N VAL A 602 15.33 31.46 -11.93
CA VAL A 602 14.71 30.67 -10.86
C VAL A 602 15.25 31.18 -9.54
N THR A 603 14.49 32.04 -8.86
CA THR A 603 14.77 32.42 -7.48
C THR A 603 14.08 31.42 -6.55
N GLN A 604 14.85 30.69 -5.74
CA GLN A 604 14.28 29.97 -4.60
C GLN A 604 14.00 31.02 -3.52
N ALA A 605 12.72 31.31 -3.25
CA ALA A 605 12.36 32.08 -2.06
C ALA A 605 12.71 31.22 -0.82
N ALA A 606 13.49 31.81 0.08
CA ALA A 606 14.11 31.15 1.24
C ALA A 606 13.09 30.59 2.24
#